data_AF-A0A7S3B3G2-F1
#
_entry.id   AF-A0A7S3B3G2-F1
#
_cell.length_a   1.000
_cell.length_b   1.000
_cell.length_c   1.000
_cell.angle_alpha   90.00
_cell.angle_beta   90.00
_cell.angle_gamma   90.00
#
_symmetry.space_group_name_H-M   'P 1'
#
loop_
_entity.id
_entity.type
_entity.pdbx_description
1 polymer ?
#
loop_
_entity_poly.entity_id
_entity_poly.type
_entity_poly.pdbx_seq_one_letter_code
_entity_poly.pdbx_strand_id
1 'polypeptide(L)'
;MSNMLYACSILYKLKLPLIVVFNKIDVCPHAFLTKWMTDFESFTEALQSERSYMGSLAQSMALMLEEFYTKLTAVGVSALTGEGMDDFFKAVDDAAQEYEDTYLPMLEVAKAERASKEEERQKQALEKLEADQMVAAGASVVVDGSKAGKQRTRAPGELLDPRESEE
;
A
#
# COMPACT_ATOMS: atom_id res chain seq x y z
N MET A 1 10.67 9.16 14.51
CA MET A 1 10.35 7.86 13.88
C MET A 1 9.03 7.82 13.10
N SER A 2 7.90 8.27 13.66
CA SER A 2 6.58 8.20 12.98
C SER A 2 6.59 8.81 11.57
N ASN A 3 7.19 9.99 11.40
CA ASN A 3 7.28 10.67 10.08
C ASN A 3 7.97 9.82 9.01
N MET A 4 8.95 9.02 9.40
CA MET A 4 9.67 8.15 8.48
C MET A 4 8.84 6.93 8.09
N LEU A 5 8.10 6.34 9.04
CA LEU A 5 7.14 5.28 8.72
C LEU A 5 6.01 5.78 7.80
N TYR A 6 5.57 7.03 8.00
CA TYR A 6 4.63 7.67 7.08
C TYR A 6 5.24 7.82 5.68
N ALA A 7 6.49 8.27 5.58
CA ALA A 7 7.20 8.35 4.29
C ALA A 7 7.23 6.99 3.58
N CYS A 8 7.59 5.91 4.28
CA CYS A 8 7.55 4.56 3.71
C CYS A 8 6.15 4.17 3.22
N SER A 9 5.11 4.47 4.00
CA SER A 9 3.73 4.17 3.59
C SER A 9 3.29 4.92 2.33
N ILE A 10 3.75 6.17 2.16
CA ILE A 10 3.47 7.01 1.00
C ILE A 10 4.21 6.47 -0.23
N LEU A 11 5.50 6.17 -0.09
CA LEU A 11 6.33 5.58 -1.16
C LEU A 11 5.66 4.31 -1.72
N TYR A 12 5.25 3.40 -0.84
CA TYR A 12 4.62 2.14 -1.25
C TYR A 12 3.25 2.32 -1.90
N LYS A 13 2.45 3.26 -1.39
CA LYS A 13 1.10 3.47 -1.89
C LYS A 13 1.08 4.22 -3.20
N LEU A 14 1.90 5.26 -3.32
CA LEU A 14 1.93 6.13 -4.50
C LEU A 14 2.81 5.56 -5.61
N LYS A 15 3.85 4.78 -5.28
CA LYS A 15 4.86 4.29 -6.24
C LYS A 15 5.39 5.45 -7.09
N LEU A 16 5.91 6.47 -6.41
CA LEU A 16 6.55 7.63 -7.01
C LEU A 16 7.87 7.90 -6.29
N PRO A 17 8.83 8.57 -6.95
CA PRO A 17 10.01 9.11 -6.29
C PRO A 17 9.59 9.99 -5.11
N LEU A 18 10.28 9.82 -3.97
CA LEU A 18 9.97 10.54 -2.74
C LEU A 18 11.23 11.24 -2.23
N ILE A 19 11.13 12.55 -2.06
CA ILE A 19 12.19 13.38 -1.48
C ILE A 19 11.79 13.73 -0.04
N VAL A 20 12.68 13.44 0.90
CA VAL A 20 12.52 13.81 2.30
C VAL A 20 13.13 15.19 2.52
N VAL A 21 12.31 16.16 2.94
CA VAL A 21 12.75 17.54 3.15
C VAL A 21 12.77 17.86 4.64
N PHE A 22 13.96 18.07 5.20
CA PHE A 22 14.12 18.58 6.56
C PHE A 22 14.04 20.10 6.55
N ASN A 23 12.88 20.63 6.90
CA ASN A 23 12.68 22.07 6.99
C ASN A 23 13.22 22.64 8.31
N LYS A 24 13.54 23.94 8.30
CA LYS A 24 14.00 24.77 9.45
C LYS A 24 15.42 24.46 9.90
N ILE A 25 16.33 24.23 8.95
CA ILE A 25 17.75 23.98 9.25
C ILE A 25 18.45 25.15 9.95
N ASP A 26 17.89 26.35 9.85
CA ASP A 26 18.31 27.57 10.56
C ASP A 26 18.12 27.47 12.08
N VAL A 27 17.18 26.63 12.54
CA VAL A 27 16.93 26.39 13.98
C VAL A 27 17.68 25.16 14.47
N CYS A 28 17.67 24.08 13.69
CA CYS A 28 18.30 22.81 14.05
C CYS A 28 19.00 22.19 12.84
N PRO A 29 20.32 21.95 12.91
CA PRO A 29 21.06 21.39 11.77
C PRO A 29 20.60 19.96 11.47
N HIS A 30 20.36 19.64 10.20
CA HIS A 30 19.86 18.33 9.79
C HIS A 30 20.95 17.24 9.65
N ALA A 31 22.23 17.58 9.81
CA ALA A 31 23.36 16.67 9.57
C ALA A 31 23.33 15.38 10.40
N PHE A 32 22.81 15.43 11.64
CA PHE A 32 22.66 14.24 12.47
C PHE A 32 21.60 13.26 11.92
N LEU A 33 20.56 13.78 11.27
CA LEU A 33 19.52 12.96 10.61
C LEU A 33 20.09 12.29 9.37
N THR A 34 20.88 13.03 8.58
CA THR A 34 21.61 12.46 7.44
C THR A 34 22.52 11.33 7.90
N LYS A 35 23.24 11.52 9.00
CA LYS A 35 24.07 10.47 9.60
C LYS A 35 23.23 9.25 9.98
N TRP A 36 22.09 9.41 10.66
CA TRP A 36 21.23 8.28 11.03
C TRP A 36 20.65 7.51 9.84
N MET A 37 20.46 8.17 8.70
CA MET A 37 19.98 7.51 7.48
C MET A 37 21.07 6.72 6.76
N THR A 38 22.33 7.14 6.86
CA THR A 38 23.48 6.47 6.22
C THR A 38 24.21 5.49 7.12
N ASP A 39 24.21 5.74 8.42
CA ASP A 39 24.96 5.00 9.44
C ASP A 39 23.97 4.37 10.43
N PHE A 40 23.63 3.12 10.15
CA PHE A 40 22.70 2.32 10.92
C PHE A 40 23.15 2.09 12.37
N GLU A 41 24.46 1.99 12.62
CA GLU A 41 24.98 1.79 13.97
C GLU A 41 24.69 3.01 14.84
N SER A 42 24.91 4.21 14.29
CA SER A 42 24.58 5.46 14.99
C SER A 42 23.09 5.62 15.27
N PHE A 43 22.23 5.16 14.36
CA PHE A 43 20.77 5.16 14.56
C PHE A 43 20.36 4.15 15.64
N THR A 44 20.92 2.95 15.62
CA THR A 44 20.62 1.90 16.60
C THR A 44 21.09 2.29 17.99
N GLU A 45 22.27 2.90 18.12
CA GLU A 45 22.78 3.41 19.39
C GLU A 45 21.86 4.50 19.96
N ALA A 46 21.40 5.43 19.12
CA ALA A 46 20.43 6.44 19.51
C ALA A 46 19.11 5.82 20.00
N LEU A 47 18.61 4.78 19.32
CA LEU A 47 17.40 4.06 19.74
C LEU A 47 17.58 3.24 21.02
N GLN A 48 18.76 2.66 21.25
CA GLN A 48 19.06 1.91 22.49
C GLN A 48 19.04 2.81 23.73
N SER A 49 19.31 4.09 23.57
CA SER A 49 19.16 5.07 24.65
C SER A 49 17.69 5.32 25.03
N GLU A 50 16.75 5.03 24.12
CA GLU A 50 15.32 5.24 24.31
C GLU A 50 14.62 3.95 24.81
N ARG A 51 14.47 3.81 26.14
CA ARG A 51 13.80 2.66 26.77
C ARG A 51 12.27 2.71 26.73
N SER A 52 11.70 3.42 25.78
CA SER A 52 10.24 3.50 25.61
C SER A 52 9.73 2.30 24.80
N TYR A 53 8.44 1.96 24.92
CA TYR A 53 7.82 0.95 24.06
C TYR A 53 7.97 1.30 22.57
N MET A 54 7.94 2.61 22.23
CA MET A 54 8.20 3.09 20.88
C MET A 54 9.66 2.84 20.46
N GLY A 55 10.62 2.98 21.37
CA GLY A 55 12.03 2.64 21.15
C GLY A 55 12.26 1.15 20.94
N SER A 56 11.59 0.27 21.69
CA SER A 56 11.67 -1.18 21.44
C SER A 56 11.05 -1.60 20.09
N LEU A 57 9.94 -0.96 19.69
CA LEU A 57 9.37 -1.15 18.36
C LEU A 57 10.32 -0.63 17.27
N ALA A 58 10.93 0.53 17.47
CA ALA A 58 11.96 1.10 16.61
C ALA A 58 13.07 0.11 16.31
N GLN A 59 13.61 -0.46 17.38
CA GLN A 59 14.73 -1.39 17.32
C GLN A 59 14.34 -2.65 16.54
N SER A 60 13.11 -3.12 16.73
CA SER A 60 12.57 -4.28 16.00
C SER A 60 12.37 -4.00 14.51
N MET A 61 12.10 -2.75 14.14
CA MET A 61 11.90 -2.30 12.76
C MET A 61 13.17 -1.70 12.13
N ALA A 62 14.27 -1.59 12.87
CA ALA A 62 15.43 -0.80 12.47
C ALA A 62 16.08 -1.32 11.18
N LEU A 63 16.25 -2.64 11.07
CA LEU A 63 16.80 -3.29 9.86
C LEU A 63 15.94 -3.04 8.62
N MET A 64 14.61 -3.02 8.81
CA MET A 64 13.69 -2.72 7.70
C MET A 64 13.87 -1.27 7.27
N LEU A 65 13.93 -0.34 8.23
CA LEU A 65 14.10 1.09 7.98
C LEU A 65 15.42 1.44 7.29
N GLU A 66 16.52 0.73 7.58
CA GLU A 66 17.83 0.92 6.95
C GLU A 66 17.77 0.79 5.42
N GLU A 67 17.14 -0.29 4.93
CA GLU A 67 16.99 -0.55 3.50
C GLU A 67 16.18 0.55 2.79
N PHE A 68 15.24 1.19 3.50
CA PHE A 68 14.47 2.31 2.97
C PHE A 68 15.25 3.62 3.02
N TYR A 69 15.92 3.92 4.12
CA TYR A 69 16.67 5.17 4.27
C TYR A 69 17.84 5.26 3.31
N THR A 70 18.49 4.14 3.01
CA THR A 70 19.59 4.10 2.02
C THR A 70 19.12 4.52 0.63
N LYS A 71 17.83 4.32 0.30
CA LYS A 71 17.25 4.62 -1.02
C LYS A 71 16.57 5.99 -1.09
N LEU A 72 16.37 6.67 0.03
CA LEU A 72 15.66 7.94 0.06
C LEU A 72 16.62 9.11 -0.13
N THR A 73 16.30 9.96 -1.10
CA THR A 73 16.96 11.26 -1.24
C THR A 73 16.43 12.20 -0.16
N ALA A 74 17.33 12.73 0.65
CA ALA A 74 16.99 13.63 1.74
C ALA A 74 17.80 14.92 1.69
N VAL A 75 17.11 16.05 1.85
CA VAL A 75 17.71 17.39 1.77
C VAL A 75 17.25 18.26 2.92
N GLY A 76 18.15 19.10 3.43
CA GLY A 76 17.83 20.11 4.43
C GLY A 76 17.53 21.45 3.78
N VAL A 77 16.43 22.09 4.16
CA VAL A 77 16.08 23.43 3.67
C VAL A 77 15.67 24.35 4.82
N SER A 78 15.90 25.65 4.64
CA SER A 78 15.23 26.68 5.44
C SER A 78 14.28 27.47 4.56
N ALA A 79 12.98 27.29 4.78
CA ALA A 79 11.97 28.08 4.10
C ALA A 79 12.01 29.58 4.46
N LEU A 80 12.71 29.96 5.54
CA LEU A 80 12.84 31.35 5.96
C LEU A 80 14.05 32.03 5.30
N THR A 81 15.22 31.38 5.34
CA THR A 81 16.47 31.98 4.85
C THR A 81 16.76 31.63 3.39
N GLY A 82 16.10 30.60 2.84
CA GLY A 82 16.37 30.05 1.52
C GLY A 82 17.57 29.11 1.46
N GLU A 83 18.20 28.81 2.60
CA GLU A 83 19.32 27.87 2.67
C GLU A 83 18.89 26.46 2.22
N GLY A 84 19.73 25.80 1.42
CA GLY A 84 19.49 24.43 0.93
C GLY A 84 18.47 24.29 -0.21
N MET A 85 17.89 25.40 -0.69
CA MET A 85 16.92 25.36 -1.80
C MET A 85 17.54 24.89 -3.11
N ASP A 86 18.79 25.25 -3.40
CA ASP A 86 19.49 24.81 -4.62
C ASP A 86 19.63 23.28 -4.67
N ASP A 87 19.96 22.66 -3.53
CA ASP A 87 20.11 21.21 -3.44
C ASP A 87 18.75 20.51 -3.46
N PHE A 88 17.70 21.14 -2.92
CA PHE A 88 16.33 20.66 -3.09
C PHE A 88 15.91 20.65 -4.56
N PHE A 89 16.17 21.70 -5.34
CA PHE A 89 15.82 21.72 -6.76
C PHE A 89 16.58 20.68 -7.57
N LYS A 90 17.87 20.47 -7.29
CA LYS A 90 18.63 19.37 -7.91
C LYS A 90 18.01 18.01 -7.59
N ALA A 91 17.64 17.77 -6.33
CA ALA A 91 16.97 16.53 -5.95
C ALA A 91 15.60 16.35 -6.64
N VAL A 92 14.88 17.45 -6.91
CA VAL A 92 13.63 17.43 -7.69
C VAL A 92 13.90 17.09 -9.15
N ASP A 93 14.93 17.65 -9.76
CA ASP A 93 15.31 17.36 -11.14
C ASP A 93 15.75 15.90 -11.30
N ASP A 94 16.54 15.38 -10.36
CA ASP A 94 16.96 13.96 -10.33
C ASP A 94 15.75 13.03 -10.14
N ALA A 95 14.82 13.38 -9.24
CA ALA A 95 13.60 12.62 -9.03
C ALA A 95 12.65 12.67 -10.25
N ALA A 96 12.65 13.78 -11.00
CA ALA A 96 11.88 13.88 -12.24
C ALA A 96 12.44 12.94 -13.32
N GLN A 97 13.77 12.85 -13.45
CA GLN A 97 14.41 11.88 -14.34
C GLN A 97 14.10 10.44 -13.91
N GLU A 98 14.23 10.13 -12.61
CA GLU A 98 13.88 8.81 -12.08
C GLU A 98 12.42 8.44 -12.35
N TYR A 99 11.51 9.42 -12.26
CA TYR A 99 10.10 9.24 -12.58
C TYR A 99 9.90 8.82 -14.04
N GLU A 100 10.51 9.52 -14.99
CA GLU A 100 10.37 9.25 -16.42
C GLU A 100 11.00 7.90 -16.81
N ASP A 101 12.19 7.60 -16.28
CA ASP A 101 12.95 6.42 -16.67
C ASP A 101 12.42 5.13 -16.04
N THR A 102 12.05 5.17 -14.75
CA THR A 102 11.72 3.95 -13.99
C THR A 102 10.24 3.83 -13.69
N TYR A 103 9.60 4.90 -13.22
CA TYR A 103 8.23 4.82 -12.69
C TYR A 103 7.18 4.90 -13.79
N LEU A 104 7.35 5.77 -14.79
CA LEU A 104 6.39 5.95 -15.88
C LEU A 104 6.10 4.63 -16.62
N PRO A 105 7.10 3.83 -17.05
CA PRO A 105 6.84 2.54 -17.70
C PRO A 105 6.09 1.56 -16.80
N MET A 106 6.46 1.48 -15.51
CA MET A 106 5.78 0.61 -14.55
C MET A 106 4.32 1.02 -14.33
N LEU A 107 4.04 2.32 -14.30
CA LEU A 107 2.69 2.85 -14.12
C LEU A 107 1.81 2.60 -15.35
N GLU A 108 2.37 2.72 -16.56
CA GLU A 108 1.66 2.42 -17.81
C GLU A 108 1.27 0.95 -17.91
N VAL A 109 2.20 0.03 -17.61
CA VAL A 109 1.91 -1.42 -17.53
C VAL A 109 0.82 -1.69 -16.51
N ALA A 110 0.94 -1.12 -15.31
CA ALA A 110 -0.07 -1.30 -14.26
C ALA A 110 -1.45 -0.74 -14.66
N LYS A 111 -1.49 0.35 -15.43
CA LYS A 111 -2.72 0.93 -15.96
C LYS A 111 -3.35 0.03 -17.03
N ALA A 112 -2.56 -0.51 -17.94
CA ALA A 112 -3.01 -1.44 -18.97
C ALA A 112 -3.56 -2.74 -18.37
N GLU A 113 -2.86 -3.33 -17.39
CA GLU A 113 -3.36 -4.52 -16.68
C GLU A 113 -4.68 -4.26 -15.95
N ARG A 114 -4.82 -3.08 -15.32
CA ARG A 114 -6.07 -2.70 -14.65
C ARG A 114 -7.22 -2.54 -15.63
N ALA A 115 -6.96 -1.96 -16.81
CA ALA A 115 -7.97 -1.85 -17.85
C ALA A 115 -8.42 -3.24 -18.36
N SER A 116 -7.48 -4.14 -18.65
CA SER A 116 -7.79 -5.51 -19.08
C SER A 116 -8.62 -6.28 -18.06
N LYS A 117 -8.24 -6.20 -16.77
CA LYS A 117 -8.99 -6.86 -15.68
C LYS A 117 -10.39 -6.28 -15.50
N GLU A 118 -10.56 -4.97 -15.69
CA GLU A 118 -11.86 -4.33 -15.63
C GLU A 118 -12.75 -4.74 -16.82
N GLU A 119 -12.20 -4.83 -18.03
CA GLU A 119 -12.91 -5.32 -19.20
C GLU A 119 -13.34 -6.79 -19.05
N GLU A 120 -12.46 -7.65 -18.52
CA GLU A 120 -12.80 -9.04 -18.19
C GLU A 120 -13.92 -9.12 -17.15
N ARG A 121 -13.86 -8.28 -16.10
CA ARG A 121 -14.91 -8.21 -15.08
C ARG A 121 -16.24 -7.75 -15.67
N GLN A 122 -16.21 -6.77 -16.57
CA GLN A 122 -17.41 -6.28 -17.26
C GLN A 122 -18.02 -7.35 -18.18
N LYS A 123 -17.20 -8.09 -18.93
CA LYS A 123 -17.66 -9.22 -19.75
C LYS A 123 -18.30 -10.32 -18.90
N GLN A 124 -17.64 -10.73 -17.81
CA GLN A 124 -18.20 -11.72 -16.88
C GLN A 124 -19.51 -11.24 -16.23
N ALA A 125 -19.61 -9.95 -15.90
CA ALA A 125 -20.82 -9.36 -15.35
C ALA A 125 -21.97 -9.35 -16.38
N LEU A 126 -21.68 -9.06 -17.65
CA LEU A 126 -22.65 -9.12 -18.74
C LEU A 126 -23.13 -10.55 -19.00
N GLU A 127 -22.21 -11.53 -19.10
CA GLU A 127 -22.54 -12.95 -19.29
C GLU A 127 -23.44 -13.47 -18.16
N LYS A 128 -23.14 -13.08 -16.91
CA LYS A 128 -23.97 -13.45 -15.75
C LYS A 128 -25.37 -12.83 -15.83
N LEU A 129 -25.47 -11.55 -16.23
CA LEU A 129 -26.76 -10.88 -16.42
C LEU A 129 -27.59 -11.54 -17.53
N GLU A 130 -26.97 -11.93 -18.65
CA GLU A 130 -27.63 -12.63 -19.75
C GLU A 130 -28.14 -14.01 -19.30
N ALA A 131 -27.35 -14.77 -18.54
CA ALA A 131 -27.77 -16.04 -17.97
C ALA A 131 -28.96 -15.88 -17.01
N ASP A 132 -28.92 -14.88 -16.11
CA ASP A 132 -30.02 -14.58 -15.18
C ASP A 132 -31.29 -14.13 -15.94
N GLN A 133 -31.15 -13.35 -17.03
CA GLN A 133 -32.26 -12.96 -17.89
C GLN A 133 -32.88 -14.16 -18.62
N MET A 134 -32.09 -15.12 -19.11
CA MET A 134 -32.62 -16.34 -19.73
C MET A 134 -33.37 -17.23 -18.72
N VAL A 135 -32.90 -17.29 -17.47
CA VAL A 135 -33.60 -17.99 -16.39
C VAL A 135 -34.91 -17.26 -16.01
N ALA A 136 -34.89 -15.92 -15.94
CA ALA A 136 -36.06 -15.11 -15.63
C ALA A 136 -37.10 -15.05 -16.76
N ALA A 137 -36.67 -15.14 -18.03
CA ALA A 137 -37.54 -15.15 -19.21
C ALA A 137 -38.25 -16.50 -19.46
N GLY A 138 -38.13 -17.46 -18.54
CA GLY A 138 -38.94 -18.68 -18.56
C GLY A 138 -38.44 -19.78 -19.49
N ALA A 139 -37.12 -19.94 -19.62
CA ALA A 139 -36.59 -21.22 -20.12
C ALA A 139 -37.01 -22.31 -19.13
N SER A 140 -38.01 -23.11 -19.52
CA SER A 140 -38.56 -24.17 -18.68
C SER A 140 -37.44 -25.13 -18.29
N VAL A 141 -37.02 -25.07 -17.04
CA VAL A 141 -36.27 -26.15 -16.41
C VAL A 141 -37.23 -27.33 -16.40
N VAL A 142 -37.08 -28.22 -17.38
CA VAL A 142 -37.73 -29.53 -17.38
C VAL A 142 -37.11 -30.28 -16.22
N VAL A 143 -37.76 -30.19 -15.05
CA VAL A 143 -37.48 -31.08 -13.94
C VAL A 143 -37.95 -32.45 -14.38
N ASP A 144 -37.00 -33.29 -14.80
CA ASP A 144 -37.25 -34.68 -15.14
C ASP A 144 -37.74 -35.39 -13.87
N GLY A 145 -39.06 -35.50 -13.77
CA GLY A 145 -39.79 -36.09 -12.65
C GLY A 145 -39.64 -37.60 -12.65
N SER A 146 -38.44 -38.11 -12.39
CA SER A 146 -38.25 -39.52 -12.13
C SER A 146 -37.02 -39.78 -11.27
N LYS A 147 -37.14 -39.41 -9.98
CA LYS A 147 -36.61 -40.22 -8.87
C LYS A 147 -37.22 -39.72 -7.56
N ALA A 148 -38.15 -40.52 -7.06
CA ALA A 148 -38.69 -40.41 -5.72
C ALA A 148 -37.57 -40.39 -4.68
N GLY A 149 -37.54 -39.34 -3.85
CA GLY A 149 -36.64 -39.22 -2.70
C GLY A 149 -37.21 -38.22 -1.71
N LYS A 150 -37.85 -38.74 -0.65
CA LYS A 150 -38.44 -38.00 0.48
C LYS A 150 -37.64 -36.76 0.89
N GLN A 151 -38.28 -35.58 0.86
CA GLN A 151 -37.85 -34.43 1.67
C GLN A 151 -39.00 -33.96 2.57
N ARG A 152 -38.74 -34.02 3.88
CA ARG A 152 -39.61 -33.50 4.95
C ARG A 152 -39.72 -31.99 4.82
N THR A 153 -40.94 -31.48 4.84
CA THR A 153 -41.24 -30.05 4.99
C THR A 153 -40.84 -29.57 6.38
N ARG A 154 -39.95 -28.57 6.46
CA ARG A 154 -39.57 -27.88 7.71
C ARG A 154 -40.34 -26.54 7.80
N ALA A 155 -40.88 -26.23 8.98
CA ALA A 155 -41.69 -25.03 9.21
C ALA A 155 -40.80 -23.77 9.36
N PRO A 156 -41.30 -22.56 9.04
CA PRO A 156 -40.51 -21.34 9.11
C PRO A 156 -40.39 -20.86 10.56
N GLY A 157 -39.18 -20.93 11.13
CA GLY A 157 -38.92 -20.40 12.48
C GLY A 157 -37.68 -20.93 13.23
N GLU A 158 -36.95 -21.92 12.73
CA GLU A 158 -35.75 -22.41 13.41
C GLU A 158 -34.52 -21.56 13.06
N LEU A 159 -34.05 -20.80 14.05
CA LEU A 159 -32.78 -20.06 14.06
C LEU A 159 -31.61 -21.07 14.04
N LEU A 160 -30.64 -20.90 13.14
CA LEU A 160 -29.42 -21.73 13.12
C LEU A 160 -28.57 -21.44 14.38
N ASP A 161 -28.22 -22.49 15.13
CA ASP A 161 -27.20 -22.43 16.18
C ASP A 161 -25.79 -22.42 15.52
N PRO A 162 -24.94 -21.39 15.71
CA PRO A 162 -23.69 -21.22 14.98
C PRO A 162 -22.53 -22.19 15.34
N ARG A 163 -22.79 -23.35 15.95
CA ARG A 163 -21.74 -24.23 16.51
C ARG A 163 -21.55 -25.58 15.80
N GLU A 164 -22.20 -25.83 14.67
CA GLU A 164 -22.09 -27.12 13.95
C GLU A 164 -21.35 -27.04 12.60
N SER A 165 -20.42 -26.11 12.41
CA SER A 165 -19.60 -26.06 11.18
C SER A 165 -18.10 -26.04 11.44
N GLU A 166 -17.64 -26.92 12.33
CA GLU A 166 -16.27 -27.42 12.31
C GLU A 166 -16.30 -28.93 12.45
N GLU A 167 -16.26 -29.63 11.32
CA GLU A 167 -15.60 -30.93 11.10
C GLU A 167 -15.41 -31.17 9.59
#